data_AF-A0A376B7B8-F1
#
_entry.id   AF-A0A376B7B8-F1
#
_cell.length_a   1.000
_cell.length_b   1.000
_cell.length_c   1.000
_cell.angle_alpha   90.00
_cell.angle_beta   90.00
_cell.angle_gamma   90.00
#
_symmetry.space_group_name_H-M   'P 1'
#
loop_
_entity.id
_entity.type
_entity.pdbx_description
1 polymer ?
#
loop_
_entity_poly.entity_id
_entity_poly.type
_entity_poly.pdbx_seq_one_letter_code
_entity_poly.pdbx_strand_id
1 'polypeptide(L)'
;MIYARNILQKGTITRFYTTITNKISTENITKKTIKRPPFYKVFPKKKFISKILFELGSDHTYGKLYPIYESIYDNLDGPDVKIKVPPEIKANAMMLMKKTLERVRFKTKAINKHLLALENEILDKAAEMGDDDAISLLAFEVLKCPEENTKEDVEYAKKLIEHLYKVKKHPLTTKLAGDLALKNKDYDKALSFYKQFLSKENDTYLAGTVYEQIGKLYFQTTNLSEAENNFLKAIKYSPIEQVVQSYFYLSQLYTNSDPQKSKKYLEFCASQGFKESFKLLGFLEMNYFGDLIKAREWFGLGMEVFDLECYVGYFDCCWRLKSWEKCWHCYSSIKKLAATNERAKTLLHNFELYRRDTITELNTIVSREGIDHDNKVLLDRNGRWN
;
A
#
# COMPACT_ATOMS: atom_id res chain seq x y z
N MET A 1 10.93 -39.74 -8.56
CA MET A 1 11.74 -38.79 -9.36
C MET A 1 11.47 -38.82 -10.88
N ILE A 2 10.87 -39.88 -11.46
CA ILE A 2 10.56 -39.92 -12.91
C ILE A 2 9.17 -39.32 -13.23
N TYR A 3 8.24 -39.30 -12.26
CA TYR A 3 6.90 -38.71 -12.42
C TYR A 3 6.90 -37.17 -12.45
N ALA A 4 7.79 -36.51 -11.71
CA ALA A 4 7.93 -35.04 -11.73
C ALA A 4 8.60 -34.53 -13.01
N ARG A 5 9.47 -35.33 -13.64
CA ARG A 5 10.09 -35.00 -14.94
C ARG A 5 9.08 -35.07 -16.09
N ASN A 6 8.13 -36.00 -16.05
CA ASN A 6 7.11 -36.15 -17.10
C ASN A 6 5.99 -35.08 -17.04
N ILE A 7 5.74 -34.46 -15.88
CA ILE A 7 4.80 -33.34 -15.76
C ILE A 7 5.42 -32.03 -16.29
N LEU A 8 6.76 -31.92 -16.26
CA LEU A 8 7.51 -30.73 -16.69
C LEU A 8 7.96 -30.74 -18.17
N GLN A 9 7.87 -31.87 -18.88
CA GLN A 9 8.52 -32.03 -20.20
C GLN A 9 7.63 -31.91 -21.45
N LYS A 10 6.32 -31.70 -21.35
CA LYS A 10 5.49 -31.52 -22.56
C LYS A 10 5.32 -30.04 -22.87
N GLY A 11 5.66 -29.67 -24.12
CA GLY A 11 5.65 -28.32 -24.71
C GLY A 11 4.32 -27.57 -24.71
N THR A 12 3.40 -27.94 -23.84
CA THR A 12 2.15 -27.29 -23.48
C THR A 12 2.43 -25.98 -22.71
N ILE A 13 3.47 -25.94 -21.87
CA ILE A 13 3.85 -24.73 -21.09
C ILE A 13 4.12 -23.53 -22.02
N THR A 14 4.88 -23.71 -23.11
CA THR A 14 5.21 -22.56 -23.99
C THR A 14 3.99 -21.95 -24.69
N ARG A 15 2.93 -22.73 -24.96
CA ARG A 15 1.70 -22.27 -25.65
C ARG A 15 0.64 -21.72 -24.69
N PHE A 16 0.65 -22.17 -23.43
CA PHE A 16 -0.31 -21.70 -22.41
C PHE A 16 0.18 -20.43 -21.71
N TYR A 17 1.49 -20.30 -21.45
CA TYR A 17 2.07 -19.07 -20.90
C TYR A 17 1.96 -17.89 -21.89
N THR A 18 2.07 -18.15 -23.19
CA THR A 18 1.78 -17.15 -24.25
C THR A 18 0.32 -16.71 -24.27
N THR A 19 -0.62 -17.52 -23.76
CA THR A 19 -2.04 -17.16 -23.74
C THR A 19 -2.37 -16.28 -22.53
N ILE A 20 -1.68 -16.49 -21.40
CA ILE A 20 -1.77 -15.66 -20.19
C ILE A 20 -1.11 -14.28 -20.40
N THR A 21 0.09 -14.24 -21.01
CA THR A 21 0.79 -12.98 -21.31
C THR A 21 0.05 -12.12 -22.34
N ASN A 22 -0.56 -12.74 -23.36
CA ASN A 22 -1.29 -11.98 -24.38
C ASN A 22 -2.59 -11.32 -23.83
N LYS A 23 -3.24 -11.89 -22.82
CA LYS A 23 -4.49 -11.31 -22.26
C LYS A 23 -4.28 -10.19 -21.24
N ILE A 24 -3.21 -10.24 -20.45
CA ILE A 24 -2.87 -9.15 -19.51
C ILE A 24 -2.46 -7.87 -20.27
N SER A 25 -2.08 -7.99 -21.54
CA SER A 25 -1.70 -6.86 -22.41
C SER A 25 -2.82 -6.23 -23.24
N THR A 26 -4.06 -6.75 -23.20
CA THR A 26 -5.13 -6.30 -24.12
C THR A 26 -6.37 -5.78 -23.39
N GLU A 27 -6.22 -4.65 -22.71
CA GLU A 27 -7.34 -3.70 -22.55
C GLU A 27 -6.96 -2.35 -23.18
N ASN A 28 -7.53 -2.14 -24.37
CA ASN A 28 -7.76 -0.89 -25.09
C ASN A 28 -6.79 0.28 -24.82
N ILE A 29 -5.71 0.36 -25.60
CA ILE A 29 -5.04 1.63 -25.89
C ILE A 29 -5.02 1.84 -27.40
N THR A 30 -5.75 2.85 -27.84
CA THR A 30 -5.69 3.43 -29.18
C THR A 30 -4.24 3.73 -29.55
N LYS A 31 -3.77 3.15 -30.66
CA LYS A 31 -2.40 3.21 -31.16
C LYS A 31 -1.97 4.66 -31.45
N LYS A 32 -1.34 5.31 -30.48
CA LYS A 32 -0.16 6.15 -30.70
C LYS A 32 1.03 5.35 -30.15
N THR A 33 1.96 4.98 -31.01
CA THR A 33 3.20 4.26 -30.69
C THR A 33 4.09 5.15 -29.80
N ILE A 34 3.79 5.20 -28.51
CA ILE A 34 4.69 5.78 -27.51
C ILE A 34 5.82 4.76 -27.33
N LYS A 35 6.92 4.98 -28.05
CA LYS A 35 8.15 4.20 -27.88
C LYS A 35 8.56 4.27 -26.41
N ARG A 36 8.70 3.10 -25.78
CA ARG A 36 9.11 2.95 -24.39
C ARG A 36 10.39 3.76 -24.11
N PRO A 37 10.46 4.51 -23.00
CA PRO A 37 11.68 5.22 -22.64
C PRO A 37 12.85 4.24 -22.46
N PRO A 38 14.09 4.65 -22.75
CA PRO A 38 15.23 3.78 -22.59
C PRO A 38 15.43 3.39 -21.12
N PHE A 39 15.86 2.14 -20.88
CA PHE A 39 15.94 1.54 -19.55
C PHE A 39 16.69 2.40 -18.52
N TYR A 40 17.86 2.93 -18.89
CA TYR A 40 18.69 3.78 -18.02
C TYR A 40 18.00 5.06 -17.51
N LYS A 41 16.94 5.55 -18.19
CA LYS A 41 16.15 6.71 -17.73
C LYS A 41 15.12 6.33 -16.66
N VAL A 42 14.66 5.09 -16.68
CA VAL A 42 13.57 4.61 -15.82
C VAL A 42 14.12 3.84 -14.62
N PHE A 43 15.21 3.11 -14.80
CA PHE A 43 15.79 2.29 -13.75
C PHE A 43 16.53 3.14 -12.71
N PRO A 44 16.43 2.81 -11.41
CA PRO A 44 17.10 3.59 -10.38
C PRO A 44 18.64 3.54 -10.45
N LYS A 45 19.27 4.59 -9.91
CA LYS A 45 20.73 4.72 -9.88
C LYS A 45 21.39 3.55 -9.14
N LYS A 46 22.58 3.13 -9.60
CA LYS A 46 23.40 2.05 -9.00
C LYS A 46 23.45 2.08 -7.47
N LYS A 47 23.82 3.22 -6.87
CA LYS A 47 23.95 3.35 -5.40
C LYS A 47 22.66 2.97 -4.65
N PHE A 48 21.51 3.32 -5.23
CA PHE A 48 20.21 3.04 -4.63
C PHE A 48 19.87 1.55 -4.68
N ILE A 49 20.06 0.91 -5.85
CA ILE A 49 19.84 -0.53 -6.01
C ILE A 49 20.81 -1.35 -5.17
N SER A 50 22.10 -0.99 -5.15
CA SER A 50 23.10 -1.67 -4.30
C SER A 50 22.74 -1.62 -2.82
N LYS A 51 22.19 -0.49 -2.33
CA LYS A 51 21.69 -0.38 -0.97
C LYS A 51 20.51 -1.33 -0.72
N ILE A 52 19.55 -1.41 -1.64
CA ILE A 52 18.40 -2.31 -1.52
C ILE A 52 18.85 -3.78 -1.51
N LEU A 53 19.76 -4.16 -2.43
CA LEU A 53 20.31 -5.52 -2.47
C LEU A 53 21.00 -5.89 -1.16
N PHE A 54 21.75 -4.97 -0.57
CA PHE A 54 22.36 -5.15 0.75
C PHE A 54 21.31 -5.32 1.85
N GLU A 55 20.27 -4.48 1.89
CA GLU A 55 19.16 -4.61 2.85
C GLU A 55 18.41 -5.95 2.72
N LEU A 56 18.37 -6.52 1.51
CA LEU A 56 17.77 -7.83 1.23
C LEU A 56 18.71 -9.01 1.51
N GLY A 57 19.95 -8.77 1.95
CA GLY A 57 20.93 -9.83 2.20
C GLY A 57 21.34 -10.58 0.91
N SER A 58 21.38 -9.88 -0.22
CA SER A 58 21.67 -10.47 -1.53
C SER A 58 23.14 -10.85 -1.73
N ASP A 59 23.39 -12.07 -2.19
CA ASP A 59 24.69 -12.51 -2.71
C ASP A 59 25.00 -12.00 -4.13
N HIS A 60 24.00 -11.41 -4.79
CA HIS A 60 24.13 -10.85 -6.12
C HIS A 60 24.48 -9.35 -6.09
N THR A 61 25.28 -8.92 -7.07
CA THR A 61 25.67 -7.52 -7.23
C THR A 61 24.86 -6.81 -8.31
N TYR A 62 24.80 -5.47 -8.24
CA TYR A 62 24.18 -4.64 -9.28
C TYR A 62 24.72 -4.96 -10.67
N GLY A 63 26.04 -5.12 -10.82
CA GLY A 63 26.66 -5.39 -12.12
C GLY A 63 26.20 -6.73 -12.73
N LYS A 64 25.88 -7.72 -11.89
CA LYS A 64 25.37 -9.02 -12.35
C LYS A 64 23.89 -8.95 -12.75
N LEU A 65 23.07 -8.21 -12.00
CA LEU A 65 21.62 -8.17 -12.22
C LEU A 65 21.18 -7.12 -13.25
N TYR A 66 21.90 -6.00 -13.38
CA TYR A 66 21.53 -4.90 -14.28
C TYR A 66 21.37 -5.34 -15.74
N PRO A 67 22.29 -6.10 -16.36
CA PRO A 67 22.13 -6.54 -17.75
C PRO A 67 20.90 -7.43 -17.95
N ILE A 68 20.48 -8.16 -16.91
CA ILE A 68 19.30 -9.03 -16.96
C ILE A 68 18.04 -8.19 -16.92
N TYR A 69 17.98 -7.19 -16.03
CA TYR A 69 16.86 -6.24 -16.02
C TYR A 69 16.71 -5.53 -17.37
N GLU A 70 17.81 -5.04 -17.93
CA GLU A 70 17.84 -4.34 -19.21
C GLU A 70 17.39 -5.27 -20.34
N SER A 71 17.94 -6.49 -20.40
CA SER A 71 17.55 -7.49 -21.39
C SER A 71 16.09 -7.88 -21.30
N ILE A 72 15.51 -8.01 -20.11
CA ILE A 72 14.07 -8.31 -19.97
C ILE A 72 13.27 -7.08 -20.42
N TYR A 73 13.64 -5.89 -19.95
CA TYR A 73 12.94 -4.64 -20.20
C TYR A 73 12.81 -4.30 -21.69
N ASP A 74 13.89 -4.47 -22.45
CA ASP A 74 13.95 -4.16 -23.87
C ASP A 74 13.13 -5.14 -24.73
N ASN A 75 12.88 -6.35 -24.20
CA ASN A 75 12.11 -7.39 -24.90
C ASN A 75 10.64 -7.47 -24.49
N LEU A 76 10.17 -6.64 -23.55
CA LEU A 76 8.78 -6.66 -23.07
C LEU A 76 7.74 -6.33 -24.16
N ASP A 77 8.11 -5.58 -25.20
CA ASP A 77 7.23 -5.24 -26.34
C ASP A 77 7.52 -6.13 -27.58
N GLY A 78 8.47 -7.06 -27.46
CA GLY A 78 8.91 -7.92 -28.57
C GLY A 78 7.97 -9.10 -28.81
N PRO A 79 7.80 -9.56 -30.07
CA PRO A 79 6.96 -10.72 -30.38
C PRO A 79 7.58 -12.00 -29.82
N ASP A 80 7.02 -12.55 -28.73
CA ASP A 80 7.31 -13.86 -28.13
C ASP A 80 8.80 -14.29 -28.13
N VAL A 81 9.72 -13.33 -28.02
CA VAL A 81 11.15 -13.64 -27.98
C VAL A 81 11.40 -14.20 -26.59
N LYS A 82 11.57 -15.51 -26.50
CA LYS A 82 12.00 -16.20 -25.28
C LYS A 82 13.25 -15.50 -24.74
N ILE A 83 13.06 -14.66 -23.73
CA ILE A 83 14.14 -13.93 -23.09
C ILE A 83 15.11 -14.97 -22.55
N LYS A 84 16.32 -15.02 -23.11
CA LYS A 84 17.34 -15.98 -22.70
C LYS A 84 17.97 -15.49 -21.41
N VAL A 85 17.43 -15.96 -20.29
CA VAL A 85 18.05 -15.80 -18.98
C VAL A 85 19.36 -16.60 -18.96
N PRO A 86 20.50 -15.99 -18.56
CA PRO A 86 21.75 -16.73 -18.41
C PRO A 86 21.57 -17.94 -17.47
N PRO A 87 22.10 -19.13 -17.81
CA PRO A 87 21.87 -20.35 -17.02
C PRO A 87 22.41 -20.28 -15.58
N GLU A 88 23.32 -19.35 -15.30
CA GLU A 88 23.85 -19.08 -13.96
C GLU A 88 22.83 -18.42 -13.02
N ILE A 89 21.76 -17.85 -13.57
CA ILE A 89 20.72 -17.16 -12.82
C ILE A 89 19.63 -18.18 -12.53
N LYS A 90 19.42 -18.41 -11.24
CA LYS A 90 18.41 -19.34 -10.72
C LYS A 90 17.11 -18.59 -10.42
N ALA A 91 16.03 -19.34 -10.22
CA ALA A 91 14.70 -18.78 -10.00
C ALA A 91 14.63 -17.86 -8.76
N ASN A 92 15.37 -18.20 -7.71
CA ASN A 92 15.51 -17.37 -6.50
C ASN A 92 16.13 -15.98 -6.80
N ALA A 93 17.04 -15.87 -7.76
CA ALA A 93 17.64 -14.61 -8.18
C ALA A 93 16.61 -13.75 -8.95
N MET A 94 15.71 -14.35 -9.71
CA MET A 94 14.57 -13.64 -10.31
C MET A 94 13.63 -13.10 -9.24
N MET A 95 13.31 -13.91 -8.22
CA MET A 95 12.50 -13.43 -7.10
C MET A 95 13.18 -12.31 -6.31
N LEU A 96 14.50 -12.36 -6.13
CA LEU A 96 15.26 -11.24 -5.57
C LEU A 96 15.16 -9.99 -6.44
N MET A 97 15.25 -10.14 -7.77
CA MET A 97 15.10 -9.02 -8.71
C MET A 97 13.71 -8.38 -8.62
N LYS A 98 12.66 -9.19 -8.52
CA LYS A 98 11.28 -8.73 -8.29
C LYS A 98 11.16 -8.00 -6.96
N LYS A 99 11.63 -8.58 -5.85
CA LYS A 99 11.65 -7.96 -4.51
C LYS A 99 12.41 -6.63 -4.49
N THR A 100 13.47 -6.51 -5.28
CA THR A 100 14.23 -5.25 -5.41
C THR A 100 13.36 -4.16 -6.05
N LEU A 101 12.63 -4.45 -7.13
CA LEU A 101 11.71 -3.51 -7.77
C LEU A 101 10.53 -3.13 -6.86
N GLU A 102 9.99 -4.09 -6.10
CA GLU A 102 9.00 -3.80 -5.06
C GLU A 102 9.54 -2.79 -4.04
N ARG A 103 10.76 -3.02 -3.54
CA ARG A 103 11.38 -2.14 -2.53
C ARG A 103 11.68 -0.75 -3.09
N VAL A 104 12.02 -0.66 -4.38
CA VAL A 104 12.11 0.63 -5.10
C VAL A 104 10.77 1.35 -5.02
N ARG A 105 9.67 0.71 -5.45
CA ARG A 105 8.31 1.30 -5.40
C ARG A 105 7.93 1.74 -3.98
N PHE A 106 8.21 0.92 -2.97
CA PHE A 106 7.92 1.26 -1.58
C PHE A 106 8.72 2.46 -1.06
N LYS A 107 10.01 2.56 -1.41
CA LYS A 107 10.87 3.67 -0.95
C LYS A 107 10.63 4.97 -1.72
N THR A 108 10.29 4.90 -3.01
CA THR A 108 9.99 6.09 -3.82
C THR A 108 8.55 6.57 -3.66
N LYS A 109 7.66 5.73 -3.10
CA LYS A 109 6.22 5.98 -2.99
C LYS A 109 5.58 6.32 -4.35
N ALA A 110 6.17 5.84 -5.44
CA ALA A 110 5.78 6.14 -6.81
C ALA A 110 5.66 4.86 -7.65
N ILE A 111 4.62 4.80 -8.47
CA ILE A 111 4.39 3.69 -9.40
C ILE A 111 4.87 4.09 -10.78
N ASN A 112 5.95 3.47 -11.26
CA ASN A 112 6.37 3.58 -12.65
C ASN A 112 5.81 2.40 -13.43
N LYS A 113 4.89 2.66 -14.38
CA LYS A 113 4.23 1.63 -15.19
C LYS A 113 5.19 0.67 -15.90
N HIS A 114 6.36 1.17 -16.34
CA HIS A 114 7.33 0.35 -17.07
C HIS A 114 8.15 -0.56 -16.13
N LEU A 115 8.45 -0.08 -14.92
CA LEU A 115 9.08 -0.93 -13.90
C LEU A 115 8.09 -1.96 -13.35
N LEU A 116 6.81 -1.64 -13.28
CA LEU A 116 5.76 -2.58 -12.90
C LEU A 116 5.62 -3.71 -13.93
N ALA A 117 5.61 -3.37 -15.23
CA ALA A 117 5.61 -4.38 -16.29
C ALA A 117 6.85 -5.29 -16.23
N LEU A 118 8.02 -4.71 -15.97
CA LEU A 118 9.26 -5.46 -15.75
C LEU A 118 9.19 -6.38 -14.53
N GLU A 119 8.60 -5.90 -13.43
CA GLU A 119 8.41 -6.69 -12.22
C GLU A 119 7.52 -7.92 -12.47
N ASN A 120 6.43 -7.75 -13.23
CA ASN A 120 5.51 -8.83 -13.58
C ASN A 120 6.18 -9.87 -14.49
N GLU A 121 6.90 -9.45 -15.52
CA GLU A 121 7.62 -10.38 -16.40
C GLU A 121 8.70 -11.17 -15.65
N ILE A 122 9.40 -10.54 -14.70
CA ILE A 122 10.38 -11.23 -13.85
C ILE A 122 9.69 -12.30 -12.98
N LEU A 123 8.49 -12.01 -12.47
CA LEU A 123 7.69 -12.97 -11.71
C LEU A 123 7.29 -14.17 -12.59
N ASP A 124 6.83 -13.92 -13.82
CA ASP A 124 6.48 -14.96 -14.78
C ASP A 124 7.68 -15.85 -15.11
N LYS A 125 8.85 -15.25 -15.35
CA LYS A 125 10.09 -16.01 -15.57
C LYS A 125 10.51 -16.82 -14.35
N ALA A 126 10.36 -16.29 -13.15
CA ALA A 126 10.64 -17.06 -11.93
C ALA A 126 9.72 -18.29 -11.83
N ALA A 127 8.44 -18.15 -12.17
CA ALA A 127 7.49 -19.26 -12.18
C ALA A 127 7.80 -20.30 -13.27
N GLU A 128 8.15 -19.87 -14.49
CA GLU A 128 8.63 -20.74 -15.58
C GLU A 128 9.87 -21.55 -15.17
N MET A 129 10.74 -20.94 -14.34
CA MET A 129 11.93 -21.58 -13.79
C MET A 129 11.64 -22.51 -12.60
N GLY A 130 10.37 -22.64 -12.18
CA GLY A 130 9.93 -23.56 -11.12
C GLY A 130 10.03 -23.00 -9.70
N ASP A 131 10.07 -21.68 -9.52
CA ASP A 131 10.03 -21.06 -8.19
C ASP A 131 8.64 -21.19 -7.55
N ASP A 132 8.58 -21.81 -6.37
CA ASP A 132 7.31 -22.08 -5.69
C ASP A 132 6.62 -20.80 -5.15
N ASP A 133 7.39 -19.77 -4.76
CA ASP A 133 6.82 -18.47 -4.37
C ASP A 133 6.17 -17.80 -5.57
N ALA A 134 6.87 -17.77 -6.71
CA ALA A 134 6.36 -17.18 -7.94
C ALA A 134 5.09 -17.89 -8.43
N ILE A 135 5.12 -19.22 -8.51
CA ILE A 135 3.95 -20.04 -8.89
C ILE A 135 2.78 -19.77 -7.94
N SER A 136 3.04 -19.70 -6.64
CA SER A 136 2.00 -19.41 -5.66
C SER A 136 1.40 -18.03 -5.86
N LEU A 137 2.21 -16.99 -6.08
CA LEU A 137 1.71 -15.62 -6.28
C LEU A 137 0.80 -15.53 -7.50
N LEU A 138 1.24 -16.07 -8.64
CA LEU A 138 0.48 -16.05 -9.90
C LEU A 138 -0.82 -16.86 -9.80
N ALA A 139 -0.76 -18.06 -9.20
CA ALA A 139 -1.96 -18.89 -9.04
C ALA A 139 -3.02 -18.21 -8.16
N PHE A 140 -2.61 -17.52 -7.09
CA PHE A 140 -3.54 -16.77 -6.25
C PHE A 140 -4.05 -15.46 -6.90
N GLU A 141 -3.29 -14.88 -7.82
CA GLU A 141 -3.75 -13.73 -8.61
C GLU A 141 -4.94 -14.13 -9.52
N VAL A 142 -4.83 -15.27 -10.21
CA VAL A 142 -5.93 -15.85 -11.00
C VAL A 142 -7.18 -16.08 -10.14
N LEU A 143 -7.01 -16.63 -8.93
CA LEU A 143 -8.14 -16.89 -8.03
C LEU A 143 -8.75 -15.64 -7.38
N LYS A 144 -8.02 -14.51 -7.33
CA LYS A 144 -8.55 -13.26 -6.79
C LYS A 144 -9.55 -12.60 -7.75
N CYS A 145 -9.40 -12.82 -9.05
CA CYS A 145 -10.24 -12.28 -10.11
C CYS A 145 -10.62 -13.40 -11.11
N PRO A 146 -11.42 -14.40 -10.68
CA PRO A 146 -11.72 -15.55 -11.53
C PRO A 146 -12.54 -15.19 -12.78
N GLU A 147 -13.25 -14.06 -12.75
CA GLU A 147 -14.10 -13.58 -13.85
C GLU A 147 -13.29 -12.99 -15.02
N GLU A 148 -12.07 -12.52 -14.75
CA GLU A 148 -11.14 -11.98 -15.76
C GLU A 148 -10.32 -13.10 -16.43
N ASN A 149 -10.43 -14.34 -15.94
CA ASN A 149 -9.62 -15.47 -16.36
C ASN A 149 -10.46 -16.56 -17.05
N THR A 150 -9.82 -17.40 -17.86
CA THR A 150 -10.54 -18.52 -18.46
C THR A 150 -10.84 -19.59 -17.41
N LYS A 151 -11.89 -20.39 -17.63
CA LYS A 151 -12.24 -21.51 -16.73
C LYS A 151 -11.08 -22.51 -16.60
N GLU A 152 -10.33 -22.69 -17.68
CA GLU A 152 -9.16 -23.58 -17.75
C GLU A 152 -8.01 -23.05 -16.87
N ASP A 153 -7.74 -21.74 -16.92
CA ASP A 153 -6.71 -21.09 -16.10
C ASP A 153 -7.06 -21.18 -14.61
N VAL A 154 -8.32 -20.93 -14.26
CA VAL A 154 -8.82 -21.03 -12.88
C VAL A 154 -8.67 -22.47 -12.34
N GLU A 155 -9.03 -23.47 -13.13
CA GLU A 155 -8.90 -24.87 -12.74
C GLU A 155 -7.43 -25.30 -12.60
N TYR A 156 -6.57 -24.81 -13.49
CA TYR A 156 -5.13 -25.06 -13.40
C TYR A 156 -4.50 -24.41 -12.17
N ALA A 157 -4.85 -23.15 -11.87
CA ALA A 157 -4.41 -22.45 -10.67
C ALA A 157 -4.79 -23.18 -9.39
N LYS A 158 -6.02 -23.73 -9.32
CA LYS A 158 -6.46 -24.57 -8.19
C LYS A 158 -5.59 -25.81 -8.01
N LYS A 159 -5.26 -26.52 -9.10
CA LYS A 159 -4.38 -27.70 -9.06
C LYS A 159 -2.98 -27.36 -8.58
N LEU A 160 -2.41 -26.24 -9.03
CA LEU A 160 -1.11 -25.75 -8.57
C LEU A 160 -1.13 -25.43 -7.08
N ILE A 161 -2.14 -24.71 -6.61
CA ILE A 161 -2.30 -24.39 -5.18
C ILE A 161 -2.47 -25.65 -4.35
N GLU A 162 -3.28 -26.61 -4.81
CA GLU A 162 -3.46 -27.90 -4.14
C GLU A 162 -2.12 -28.65 -4.01
N HIS A 163 -1.33 -28.69 -5.08
CA HIS A 163 0.00 -29.30 -5.06
C HIS A 163 0.94 -28.59 -4.07
N LEU A 164 1.03 -27.26 -4.13
CA LEU A 164 1.89 -26.47 -3.24
C LEU A 164 1.47 -26.60 -1.77
N TYR A 165 0.16 -26.61 -1.50
CA TYR A 165 -0.39 -26.70 -0.15
C TYR A 165 -0.29 -28.11 0.43
N LYS A 166 -0.77 -29.14 -0.28
CA LYS A 166 -0.84 -30.52 0.25
C LYS A 166 0.50 -31.24 0.18
N VAL A 167 1.20 -31.13 -0.96
CA VAL A 167 2.42 -31.90 -1.22
C VAL A 167 3.63 -31.17 -0.65
N LYS A 168 3.83 -29.91 -1.04
CA LYS A 168 5.01 -29.14 -0.62
C LYS A 168 4.87 -28.49 0.75
N LYS A 169 3.64 -28.38 1.27
CA LYS A 169 3.34 -27.66 2.53
C LYS A 169 3.91 -26.24 2.52
N HIS A 170 3.86 -25.59 1.37
CA HIS A 170 4.54 -24.34 1.10
C HIS A 170 4.02 -23.18 2.00
N PRO A 171 4.91 -22.46 2.74
CA PRO A 171 4.49 -21.42 3.67
C PRO A 171 3.71 -20.28 3.01
N LEU A 172 4.24 -19.67 1.94
CA LEU A 172 3.58 -18.56 1.27
C LEU A 172 2.20 -18.94 0.74
N THR A 173 2.05 -20.16 0.20
CA THR A 173 0.74 -20.69 -0.25
C THR A 173 -0.26 -20.79 0.91
N THR A 174 0.20 -21.18 2.09
CA THR A 174 -0.64 -21.22 3.31
C THR A 174 -1.10 -19.82 3.71
N LYS A 175 -0.19 -18.84 3.69
CA LYS A 175 -0.50 -17.44 3.97
C LYS A 175 -1.50 -16.86 2.96
N LEU A 176 -1.27 -17.09 1.67
CA LEU A 176 -2.14 -16.60 0.59
C LEU A 176 -3.53 -17.27 0.62
N ALA A 177 -3.63 -18.52 1.06
CA ALA A 177 -4.92 -19.17 1.32
C ALA A 177 -5.69 -18.44 2.43
N GLY A 178 -4.99 -18.00 3.49
CA GLY A 178 -5.55 -17.14 4.53
C GLY A 178 -6.02 -15.79 3.99
N ASP A 179 -5.22 -15.12 3.16
CA ASP A 179 -5.58 -13.85 2.52
C ASP A 179 -6.84 -13.99 1.64
N LEU A 180 -6.94 -15.08 0.87
CA LEU A 180 -8.09 -15.37 0.02
C LEU A 180 -9.35 -15.64 0.84
N ALA A 181 -9.24 -16.43 1.91
CA ALA A 181 -10.34 -16.67 2.84
C ALA A 181 -10.83 -15.37 3.48
N LEU A 182 -9.89 -14.50 3.88
CA LEU A 182 -10.19 -13.18 4.45
C LEU A 182 -10.93 -12.29 3.43
N LYS A 183 -10.49 -12.26 2.16
CA LYS A 183 -11.18 -11.53 1.08
C LYS A 183 -12.62 -12.04 0.90
N ASN A 184 -12.84 -13.33 1.06
CA ASN A 184 -14.15 -13.99 0.99
C ASN A 184 -14.98 -13.85 2.29
N LYS A 185 -14.49 -13.10 3.29
CA LYS A 185 -15.10 -12.92 4.62
C LYS A 185 -15.26 -14.21 5.43
N ASP A 186 -14.49 -15.25 5.09
CA ASP A 186 -14.43 -16.51 5.85
C ASP A 186 -13.33 -16.38 6.93
N TYR A 187 -13.70 -15.71 8.01
CA TYR A 187 -12.75 -15.32 9.07
C TYR A 187 -12.17 -16.53 9.82
N ASP A 188 -12.96 -17.58 10.04
CA ASP A 188 -12.53 -18.78 10.75
C ASP A 188 -11.48 -19.55 9.94
N LYS A 189 -11.70 -19.74 8.64
CA LYS A 189 -10.70 -20.36 7.77
C LYS A 189 -9.46 -19.49 7.63
N ALA A 190 -9.61 -18.17 7.50
CA ALA A 190 -8.48 -17.25 7.44
C ALA A 190 -7.59 -17.40 8.68
N LEU A 191 -8.18 -17.37 9.88
CA LEU A 191 -7.47 -17.53 11.13
C LEU A 191 -6.77 -18.90 11.24
N SER A 192 -7.43 -19.97 10.78
CA SER A 192 -6.83 -21.32 10.73
C SER A 192 -5.60 -21.35 9.83
N PHE A 193 -5.68 -20.81 8.61
CA PHE A 193 -4.54 -20.75 7.70
C PHE A 193 -3.40 -19.89 8.25
N TYR A 194 -3.71 -18.73 8.83
CA TYR A 194 -2.68 -17.89 9.43
C TYR A 194 -1.98 -18.56 10.61
N LYS A 195 -2.72 -19.28 11.47
CA LYS A 195 -2.11 -20.07 12.56
C LYS A 195 -1.23 -21.20 12.02
N GLN A 196 -1.63 -21.85 10.92
CA GLN A 196 -0.81 -22.87 10.26
C GLN A 196 0.43 -22.30 9.57
N PHE A 197 0.37 -21.06 9.08
CA PHE A 197 1.56 -20.35 8.59
C PHE A 197 2.51 -20.05 9.75
N LEU A 198 1.99 -19.47 10.83
CA LEU A 198 2.77 -19.08 12.00
C LEU A 198 3.37 -20.26 12.76
N SER A 199 2.82 -21.48 12.64
CA SER A 199 3.46 -22.67 13.22
C SER A 199 4.74 -23.09 12.49
N LYS A 200 4.97 -22.58 11.28
CA LYS A 200 6.18 -22.82 10.48
C LYS A 200 7.11 -21.63 10.46
N GLU A 201 6.56 -20.42 10.34
CA GLU A 201 7.30 -19.16 10.26
C GLU A 201 6.67 -18.12 11.19
N ASN A 202 7.31 -17.85 12.34
CA ASN A 202 6.79 -16.93 13.35
C ASN A 202 7.69 -15.71 13.61
N ASP A 203 8.85 -15.63 12.98
CA ASP A 203 9.88 -14.61 13.21
C ASP A 203 10.38 -13.96 11.91
N THR A 204 9.59 -14.06 10.83
CA THR A 204 9.91 -13.49 9.52
C THR A 204 9.15 -12.20 9.24
N TYR A 205 9.60 -11.43 8.24
CA TYR A 205 8.85 -10.29 7.72
C TYR A 205 7.42 -10.66 7.26
N LEU A 206 7.24 -11.86 6.72
CA LEU A 206 5.90 -12.36 6.35
C LEU A 206 5.07 -12.65 7.60
N ALA A 207 5.66 -13.23 8.65
CA ALA A 207 4.99 -13.44 9.93
C ALA A 207 4.44 -12.13 10.52
N GLY A 208 5.20 -11.03 10.45
CA GLY A 208 4.71 -9.72 10.88
C GLY A 208 3.45 -9.27 10.15
N THR A 209 3.35 -9.50 8.83
CA THR A 209 2.12 -9.20 8.06
C THR A 209 0.95 -10.10 8.45
N VAL A 210 1.21 -11.37 8.79
CA VAL A 210 0.19 -12.32 9.24
C VAL A 210 -0.32 -11.96 10.63
N TYR A 211 0.58 -11.59 11.55
CA TYR A 211 0.21 -11.07 12.86
C TYR A 211 -0.67 -9.82 12.73
N GLU A 212 -0.37 -8.91 11.81
CA GLU A 212 -1.25 -7.76 11.55
C GLU A 212 -2.66 -8.19 11.14
N GLN A 213 -2.81 -9.16 10.24
CA GLN A 213 -4.13 -9.64 9.80
C GLN A 213 -4.90 -10.31 10.94
N ILE A 214 -4.23 -11.14 11.74
CA ILE A 214 -4.84 -11.75 12.94
C ILE A 214 -5.26 -10.66 13.93
N GLY A 215 -4.42 -9.65 14.16
CA GLY A 215 -4.72 -8.52 15.03
C GLY A 215 -5.99 -7.79 14.61
N LYS A 216 -6.17 -7.53 13.30
CA LYS A 216 -7.39 -6.93 12.76
C LYS A 216 -8.63 -7.79 13.00
N LEU A 217 -8.52 -9.10 12.82
CA LEU A 217 -9.63 -10.03 13.10
C LEU A 217 -10.04 -10.01 14.58
N TYR A 218 -9.07 -10.03 15.49
CA TYR A 218 -9.36 -9.93 16.92
C TYR A 218 -9.91 -8.56 17.32
N PHE A 219 -9.42 -7.49 16.69
CA PHE A 219 -9.92 -6.14 16.90
C PHE A 219 -11.40 -6.04 16.50
N GLN A 220 -11.77 -6.59 15.33
CA GLN A 220 -13.16 -6.62 14.85
C GLN A 220 -14.09 -7.46 15.73
N THR A 221 -13.58 -8.52 16.36
CA THR A 221 -14.33 -9.38 17.27
C THR A 221 -14.28 -8.91 18.72
N THR A 222 -13.79 -7.69 18.97
CA THR A 222 -13.67 -7.04 20.30
C THR A 222 -12.75 -7.75 21.30
N ASN A 223 -11.94 -8.71 20.85
CA ASN A 223 -10.88 -9.32 21.65
C ASN A 223 -9.63 -8.42 21.64
N LEU A 224 -9.71 -7.30 22.35
CA LEU A 224 -8.70 -6.23 22.28
C LEU A 224 -7.33 -6.67 22.80
N SER A 225 -7.28 -7.54 23.81
CA SER A 225 -6.01 -8.05 24.38
C SER A 225 -5.24 -8.90 23.35
N GLU A 226 -5.94 -9.79 22.64
CA GLU A 226 -5.30 -10.58 21.59
C GLU A 226 -4.94 -9.71 20.38
N ALA A 227 -5.78 -8.72 20.05
CA ALA A 227 -5.48 -7.77 19.00
C ALA A 227 -4.16 -7.02 19.28
N GLU A 228 -4.02 -6.46 20.49
CA GLU A 228 -2.83 -5.76 20.95
C GLU A 228 -1.57 -6.63 20.83
N ASN A 229 -1.62 -7.85 21.38
CA ASN A 229 -0.49 -8.80 21.33
C ASN A 229 -0.05 -9.09 19.88
N ASN A 230 -1.01 -9.27 18.97
CA ASN A 230 -0.70 -9.53 17.57
C ASN A 230 -0.15 -8.28 16.85
N PHE A 231 -0.69 -7.08 17.11
CA PHE A 231 -0.11 -5.86 16.55
C PHE A 231 1.31 -5.57 17.07
N LEU A 232 1.58 -5.84 18.35
CA LEU A 232 2.93 -5.72 18.91
C LEU A 232 3.92 -6.69 18.25
N LYS A 233 3.48 -7.92 17.94
CA LYS A 233 4.29 -8.87 17.16
C LYS A 233 4.49 -8.41 15.73
N ALA A 234 3.47 -7.83 15.10
CA ALA A 234 3.56 -7.30 13.74
C ALA A 234 4.64 -6.23 13.61
N ILE A 235 4.66 -5.24 14.51
CA ILE A 235 5.67 -4.16 14.50
C ILE A 235 7.07 -4.64 14.91
N LYS A 236 7.18 -5.77 15.62
CA LYS A 236 8.46 -6.38 15.99
C LYS A 236 9.14 -7.04 14.78
N TYR A 237 8.37 -7.76 13.96
CA TYR A 237 8.92 -8.60 12.89
C TYR A 237 8.88 -7.95 11.51
N SER A 238 8.11 -6.87 11.32
CA SER A 238 7.98 -6.18 10.04
C SER A 238 8.44 -4.73 10.10
N PRO A 239 9.05 -4.22 9.01
CA PRO A 239 9.39 -2.82 8.91
C PRO A 239 8.11 -1.98 8.85
N ILE A 240 8.19 -0.76 9.36
CA ILE A 240 7.03 0.15 9.53
C ILE A 240 6.19 0.27 8.26
N GLU A 241 6.80 0.32 7.08
CA GLU A 241 6.09 0.53 5.80
C GLU A 241 5.13 -0.61 5.44
N GLN A 242 5.32 -1.80 6.01
CA GLN A 242 4.48 -2.98 5.76
C GLN A 242 3.40 -3.20 6.81
N VAL A 243 3.51 -2.54 7.97
CA VAL A 243 2.61 -2.75 9.12
C VAL A 243 2.10 -1.43 9.72
N VAL A 244 1.97 -0.40 8.87
CA VAL A 244 1.49 0.93 9.27
C VAL A 244 0.12 0.86 9.98
N GLN A 245 -0.74 -0.07 9.56
CA GLN A 245 -2.06 -0.26 10.18
C GLN A 245 -1.95 -0.81 11.60
N SER A 246 -0.97 -1.68 11.88
CA SER A 246 -0.71 -2.15 13.26
C SER A 246 -0.37 -1.00 14.21
N TYR A 247 0.47 -0.05 13.79
CA TYR A 247 0.74 1.17 14.55
C TYR A 247 -0.54 1.99 14.80
N PHE A 248 -1.39 2.14 13.78
CA PHE A 248 -2.65 2.87 13.89
C PHE A 248 -3.67 2.20 14.83
N TYR A 249 -3.81 0.87 14.79
CA TYR A 249 -4.69 0.18 15.72
C TYR A 249 -4.16 0.22 17.15
N LEU A 250 -2.84 0.06 17.34
CA LEU A 250 -2.22 0.23 18.66
C LEU A 250 -2.46 1.64 19.20
N SER A 251 -2.36 2.69 18.38
CA SER A 251 -2.65 4.04 18.85
C SER A 251 -4.08 4.16 19.37
N GLN A 252 -5.05 3.57 18.67
CA GLN A 252 -6.46 3.59 19.12
C GLN A 252 -6.65 2.87 20.45
N LEU A 253 -5.99 1.73 20.65
CA LEU A 253 -6.04 0.98 21.91
C LEU A 253 -5.46 1.78 23.09
N TYR A 254 -4.42 2.57 22.83
CA TYR A 254 -3.74 3.36 23.87
C TYR A 254 -4.28 4.79 24.02
N THR A 255 -5.17 5.28 23.16
CA THR A 255 -5.64 6.68 23.19
C THR A 255 -6.18 7.10 24.55
N ASN A 256 -6.84 6.20 25.29
CA ASN A 256 -7.41 6.52 26.60
C ASN A 256 -6.50 6.13 27.78
N SER A 257 -5.66 5.10 27.61
CA SER A 257 -4.82 4.53 28.69
C SER A 257 -3.42 5.12 28.74
N ASP A 258 -2.80 5.35 27.58
CA ASP A 258 -1.48 5.98 27.42
C ASP A 258 -1.46 6.88 26.17
N PRO A 259 -1.94 8.13 26.29
CA PRO A 259 -2.02 9.08 25.18
C PRO A 259 -0.66 9.45 24.59
N GLN A 260 0.41 9.40 25.39
CA GLN A 260 1.77 9.65 24.90
C GLN A 260 2.26 8.53 23.99
N LYS A 261 1.99 7.28 24.37
CA LYS A 261 2.27 6.12 23.52
C LYS A 261 1.41 6.13 22.26
N SER A 262 0.13 6.47 22.38
CA SER A 262 -0.79 6.64 21.24
C SER A 262 -0.25 7.66 20.24
N LYS A 263 0.16 8.84 20.73
CA LYS A 263 0.79 9.90 19.91
C LYS A 263 2.00 9.39 19.12
N LYS A 264 2.95 8.71 19.78
CA LYS A 264 4.15 8.18 19.11
C LYS A 264 3.79 7.21 17.97
N TYR A 265 2.81 6.34 18.18
CA TYR A 265 2.36 5.42 17.13
C TYR A 265 1.68 6.15 15.98
N LEU A 266 0.89 7.17 16.25
CA LEU A 266 0.31 8.00 15.19
C LEU A 266 1.39 8.79 14.42
N GLU A 267 2.42 9.30 15.09
CA GLU A 267 3.56 9.97 14.44
C GLU A 267 4.31 9.01 13.50
N PHE A 268 4.48 7.75 13.91
CA PHE A 268 5.00 6.70 13.03
C PHE A 268 4.10 6.51 11.79
N CYS A 269 2.78 6.44 11.95
CA CYS A 269 1.85 6.37 10.82
C CYS A 269 1.97 7.60 9.89
N ALA A 270 2.01 8.80 10.48
CA ALA A 270 2.13 10.06 9.75
C ALA A 270 3.44 10.12 8.94
N SER A 271 4.55 9.63 9.50
CA SER A 271 5.85 9.53 8.79
C SER A 271 5.79 8.67 7.52
N GLN A 272 4.82 7.76 7.45
CA GLN A 272 4.58 6.90 6.28
C GLN A 272 3.52 7.46 5.32
N GLY A 273 2.98 8.64 5.59
CA GLY A 273 1.92 9.26 4.79
C GLY A 273 0.53 8.64 5.01
N PHE A 274 0.30 8.00 6.17
CA PHE A 274 -0.99 7.39 6.48
C PHE A 274 -2.00 8.47 6.88
N LYS A 275 -2.84 8.87 5.92
CA LYS A 275 -3.73 10.05 6.05
C LYS A 275 -4.63 10.03 7.29
N GLU A 276 -5.13 8.85 7.68
CA GLU A 276 -6.04 8.70 8.82
C GLU A 276 -5.39 9.09 10.16
N SER A 277 -4.04 9.11 10.22
CA SER A 277 -3.31 9.53 11.42
C SER A 277 -3.36 11.04 11.68
N PHE A 278 -3.44 11.88 10.63
CA PHE A 278 -3.37 13.33 10.77
C PHE A 278 -4.52 13.89 11.59
N LYS A 279 -5.75 13.47 11.29
CA LYS A 279 -6.94 13.85 12.04
C LYS A 279 -6.83 13.45 13.52
N LEU A 280 -6.41 12.21 13.78
CA LEU A 280 -6.30 11.70 15.15
C LEU A 280 -5.21 12.43 15.94
N LEU A 281 -4.06 12.72 15.33
CA LEU A 281 -3.02 13.55 15.93
C LEU A 281 -3.54 14.95 16.24
N GLY A 282 -4.22 15.58 15.29
CA GLY A 282 -4.81 16.91 15.48
C GLY A 282 -5.76 16.94 16.68
N PHE A 283 -6.67 15.98 16.79
CA PHE A 283 -7.59 15.90 17.93
C PHE A 283 -6.89 15.55 19.24
N LEU A 284 -5.88 14.69 19.21
CA LEU A 284 -5.12 14.31 20.41
C LEU A 284 -4.33 15.51 20.96
N GLU A 285 -3.64 16.24 20.09
CA GLU A 285 -2.92 17.47 20.45
C GLU A 285 -3.87 18.55 20.94
N MET A 286 -5.01 18.75 20.27
CA MET A 286 -5.99 19.77 20.64
C MET A 286 -6.70 19.47 21.97
N ASN A 287 -7.18 18.24 22.16
CA ASN A 287 -8.09 17.91 23.26
C ASN A 287 -7.38 17.37 24.49
N TYR A 288 -6.29 16.60 24.31
CA TYR A 288 -5.58 15.99 25.42
C TYR A 288 -4.36 16.80 25.83
N PHE A 289 -3.50 17.19 24.88
CA PHE A 289 -2.27 17.94 25.18
C PHE A 289 -2.47 19.46 25.24
N GLY A 290 -3.57 19.98 24.69
CA GLY A 290 -3.86 21.42 24.64
C GLY A 290 -2.93 22.21 23.69
N ASP A 291 -2.14 21.53 22.85
CA ASP A 291 -1.22 22.17 21.91
C ASP A 291 -1.96 22.50 20.60
N LEU A 292 -2.62 23.66 20.61
CA LEU A 292 -3.41 24.15 19.47
C LEU A 292 -2.55 24.44 18.23
N ILE A 293 -1.27 24.78 18.41
CA ILE A 293 -0.36 25.10 17.30
C ILE A 293 -0.03 23.81 16.55
N LYS A 294 0.41 22.77 17.26
CA LYS A 294 0.68 21.46 16.64
C LYS A 294 -0.59 20.81 16.11
N ALA A 295 -1.70 20.93 16.83
CA ALA A 295 -2.98 20.42 16.34
C ALA A 295 -3.34 21.01 14.97
N ARG A 296 -3.20 22.33 14.83
CA ARG A 296 -3.41 23.04 13.55
C ARG A 296 -2.47 22.52 12.45
N GLU A 297 -1.20 22.28 12.76
CA GLU A 297 -0.24 21.72 11.78
C GLU A 297 -0.67 20.34 11.29
N TRP A 298 -1.07 19.44 12.20
CA TRP A 298 -1.56 18.11 11.83
C TRP A 298 -2.83 18.17 10.99
N PHE A 299 -3.80 19.01 11.36
CA PHE A 299 -4.99 19.21 10.54
C PHE A 299 -4.66 19.83 9.19
N GLY A 300 -3.69 20.75 9.11
CA GLY A 300 -3.20 21.33 7.86
C GLY A 300 -2.63 20.26 6.92
N LEU A 301 -1.80 19.35 7.41
CA LEU A 301 -1.30 18.21 6.64
C LEU A 301 -2.45 17.30 6.16
N GLY A 302 -3.47 17.09 6.99
CA GLY A 302 -4.70 16.39 6.59
C GLY A 302 -5.45 17.09 5.46
N MET A 303 -5.52 18.42 5.48
CA MET A 303 -6.13 19.22 4.40
C MET A 303 -5.35 19.15 3.09
N GLU A 304 -4.01 19.03 3.13
CA GLU A 304 -3.16 18.83 1.93
C GLU A 304 -3.49 17.52 1.20
N VAL A 305 -3.84 16.46 1.96
CA VAL A 305 -4.25 15.16 1.40
C VAL A 305 -5.77 15.03 1.21
N PHE A 306 -6.49 16.15 1.25
CA PHE A 306 -7.95 16.25 1.07
C PHE A 306 -8.77 15.43 2.09
N ASP A 307 -8.28 15.28 3.32
CA ASP A 307 -9.10 14.78 4.42
C ASP A 307 -10.08 15.87 4.88
N LEU A 308 -11.34 15.71 4.49
CA LEU A 308 -12.42 16.65 4.73
C LEU A 308 -12.66 16.93 6.22
N GLU A 309 -12.46 15.93 7.09
CA GLU A 309 -12.69 16.10 8.52
C GLU A 309 -11.62 16.98 9.18
N CYS A 310 -10.43 17.07 8.59
CA CYS A 310 -9.36 17.92 9.09
C CYS A 310 -9.67 19.42 8.96
N TYR A 311 -10.51 19.84 8.00
CA TYR A 311 -10.96 21.23 7.88
C TYR A 311 -11.70 21.70 9.14
N VAL A 312 -12.45 20.79 9.77
CA VAL A 312 -13.21 21.07 10.99
C VAL A 312 -12.26 21.38 12.15
N GLY A 313 -11.29 20.48 12.38
CA GLY A 313 -10.30 20.67 13.43
C GLY A 313 -9.37 21.87 13.20
N TYR A 314 -8.98 22.11 11.93
CA TYR A 314 -8.18 23.28 11.57
C TYR A 314 -8.90 24.59 11.89
N PHE A 315 -10.18 24.69 11.52
CA PHE A 315 -11.01 25.85 11.84
C PHE A 315 -11.11 26.09 13.35
N ASP A 316 -11.40 25.04 14.12
CA ASP A 316 -11.52 25.13 15.58
C ASP A 316 -10.21 25.59 16.24
N CYS A 317 -9.07 25.10 15.76
CA CYS A 317 -7.76 25.55 16.23
C CYS A 317 -7.54 27.02 15.91
N CYS A 318 -7.82 27.45 14.67
CA CYS A 318 -7.66 28.85 14.27
C CYS A 318 -8.58 29.78 15.09
N TRP A 319 -9.80 29.33 15.39
CA TRP A 319 -10.76 30.10 16.18
C TRP A 319 -10.24 30.32 17.60
N ARG A 320 -9.81 29.25 18.26
CA ARG A 320 -9.23 29.30 19.61
C ARG A 320 -7.93 30.11 19.66
N LEU A 321 -7.13 30.07 18.59
CA LEU A 321 -5.92 30.87 18.42
C LEU A 321 -6.20 32.32 17.98
N LYS A 322 -7.46 32.73 17.81
CA LYS A 322 -7.85 34.07 17.33
C LYS A 322 -7.24 34.45 15.98
N SER A 323 -6.98 33.44 15.13
CA SER A 323 -6.45 33.62 13.77
C SER A 323 -7.62 33.76 12.78
N TRP A 324 -8.31 34.90 12.82
CA TRP A 324 -9.59 35.12 12.12
C TRP A 324 -9.48 34.98 10.59
N GLU A 325 -8.41 35.49 10.00
CA GLU A 325 -8.13 35.36 8.57
C GLU A 325 -8.07 33.87 8.14
N LYS A 326 -7.34 33.04 8.91
CA LYS A 326 -7.23 31.60 8.64
C LYS A 326 -8.55 30.86 8.83
N CYS A 327 -9.35 31.24 9.84
CA CYS A 327 -10.71 30.72 10.01
C CYS A 327 -11.57 31.01 8.78
N TRP A 328 -11.57 32.26 8.31
CA TRP A 328 -12.35 32.69 7.15
C TRP A 328 -11.95 31.94 5.89
N HIS A 329 -10.65 31.83 5.61
CA HIS A 329 -10.16 31.09 4.46
C HIS A 329 -10.48 29.60 4.53
N CYS A 330 -10.39 28.98 5.72
CA CYS A 330 -10.80 27.60 5.90
C CYS A 330 -12.29 27.41 5.59
N TYR A 331 -13.17 28.23 6.18
CA TYR A 331 -14.61 28.18 5.93
C TYR A 331 -14.96 28.42 4.45
N SER A 332 -14.33 29.41 3.83
CA SER A 332 -14.48 29.69 2.38
C SER A 332 -14.01 28.52 1.52
N SER A 333 -12.95 27.83 1.93
CA SER A 333 -12.46 26.63 1.23
C SER A 333 -13.46 25.48 1.31
N ILE A 334 -14.07 25.24 2.48
CA ILE A 334 -15.15 24.24 2.63
C ILE A 334 -16.32 24.58 1.70
N LYS A 335 -16.74 25.86 1.63
CA LYS A 335 -17.80 26.33 0.72
C LYS A 335 -17.49 26.05 -0.75
N LYS A 336 -16.27 26.34 -1.20
CA LYS A 336 -15.85 26.05 -2.58
C LYS A 336 -15.83 24.56 -2.88
N LEU A 337 -15.33 23.74 -1.96
CA LEU A 337 -15.32 22.28 -2.11
C LEU A 337 -16.73 21.72 -2.18
N ALA A 338 -17.66 22.25 -1.39
CA ALA A 338 -19.07 21.86 -1.42
C ALA A 338 -19.76 22.16 -2.77
N ALA A 339 -19.27 23.14 -3.55
CA ALA A 339 -19.82 23.42 -4.87
C ALA A 339 -19.64 22.24 -5.85
N THR A 340 -18.59 21.43 -5.67
CA THR A 340 -18.22 20.35 -6.60
C THR A 340 -18.26 18.94 -5.99
N ASN A 341 -18.29 18.81 -4.66
CA ASN A 341 -18.20 17.53 -3.97
C ASN A 341 -19.36 17.31 -2.98
N GLU A 342 -20.13 16.25 -3.19
CA GLU A 342 -21.30 15.91 -2.37
C GLU A 342 -20.96 15.65 -0.90
N ARG A 343 -19.84 14.97 -0.62
CA ARG A 343 -19.38 14.76 0.76
C ARG A 343 -19.02 16.08 1.45
N ALA A 344 -18.47 17.03 0.69
CA ALA A 344 -18.16 18.35 1.21
C ALA A 344 -19.44 19.19 1.44
N LYS A 345 -20.53 18.97 0.70
CA LYS A 345 -21.84 19.57 1.00
C LYS A 345 -22.39 19.08 2.32
N THR A 346 -22.37 17.77 2.55
CA THR A 346 -22.79 17.19 3.84
C THR A 346 -21.94 17.73 4.99
N LEU A 347 -20.62 17.82 4.78
CA LEU A 347 -19.73 18.43 5.76
C LEU A 347 -20.09 19.89 6.03
N LEU A 348 -20.26 20.72 4.99
CA LEU A 348 -20.61 22.13 5.13
C LEU A 348 -21.91 22.33 5.89
N HIS A 349 -22.94 21.55 5.56
CA HIS A 349 -24.23 21.60 6.26
C HIS A 349 -24.07 21.33 7.75
N ASN A 350 -23.39 20.24 8.11
CA ASN A 350 -23.12 19.91 9.51
C ASN A 350 -22.24 20.97 10.18
N PHE A 351 -21.23 21.47 9.47
CA PHE A 351 -20.32 22.50 9.96
C PHE A 351 -21.07 23.78 10.33
N GLU A 352 -21.94 24.28 9.44
CA GLU A 352 -22.76 25.47 9.67
C GLU A 352 -23.82 25.26 10.75
N LEU A 353 -24.39 24.06 10.85
CA LEU A 353 -25.34 23.71 11.90
C LEU A 353 -24.68 23.79 13.29
N TYR A 354 -23.52 23.17 13.47
CA TYR A 354 -22.86 23.08 14.77
C TYR A 354 -22.03 24.32 15.14
N ARG A 355 -21.68 25.19 14.18
CA ARG A 355 -20.86 26.40 14.40
C ARG A 355 -21.58 27.69 14.04
N ARG A 356 -22.92 27.69 14.02
CA ARG A 356 -23.73 28.84 13.60
C ARG A 356 -23.31 30.15 14.27
N ASP A 357 -23.19 30.13 15.59
CA ASP A 357 -22.87 31.33 16.38
C ASP A 357 -21.45 31.80 16.09
N THR A 358 -20.49 30.87 16.08
CA THR A 358 -19.09 31.11 15.73
C THR A 358 -18.92 31.71 14.34
N ILE A 359 -19.66 31.21 13.34
CA ILE A 359 -19.60 31.73 11.97
C ILE A 359 -20.21 33.13 11.89
N THR A 360 -21.30 33.38 12.62
CA THR A 360 -21.95 34.69 12.66
C THR A 360 -21.02 35.74 13.26
N GLU A 361 -20.34 35.40 14.36
CA GLU A 361 -19.32 36.24 14.99
C GLU A 361 -18.12 36.45 14.05
N LEU A 362 -17.63 35.39 13.39
CA LEU A 362 -16.54 35.48 12.41
C LEU A 362 -16.87 36.48 11.30
N ASN A 363 -18.07 36.42 10.71
CA ASN A 363 -18.50 37.36 9.66
C ASN A 363 -18.46 38.82 10.14
N THR A 364 -18.82 39.05 11.39
CA THR A 364 -18.80 40.39 12.01
C THR A 364 -17.36 40.88 12.18
N ILE A 365 -16.46 40.02 12.65
CA ILE A 365 -15.03 40.33 12.84
C ILE A 365 -14.36 40.62 11.51
N VAL A 366 -14.56 39.76 10.50
CA VAL A 366 -13.98 39.90 9.15
C VAL A 366 -14.43 41.21 8.52
N SER A 367 -15.71 41.58 8.66
CA SER A 367 -16.25 42.85 8.16
C SER A 367 -15.63 44.07 8.86
N ARG A 368 -15.37 43.96 10.17
CA ARG A 368 -14.75 45.04 10.97
C ARG A 368 -13.27 45.22 10.63
N GLU A 369 -12.55 44.12 10.44
CA GLU A 369 -11.09 44.11 10.26
C GLU A 369 -10.66 44.30 8.80
N GLY A 370 -11.61 44.41 7.86
CA GLY A 370 -11.32 44.61 6.44
C GLY A 370 -10.57 43.42 5.83
N ILE A 371 -10.79 42.21 6.36
CA ILE A 371 -10.16 41.00 5.85
C ILE A 371 -10.70 40.73 4.45
N ASP A 372 -9.79 40.72 3.49
CA ASP A 372 -10.10 40.57 2.07
C ASP A 372 -10.96 39.32 1.82
N HIS A 373 -12.10 39.53 1.19
CA HIS A 373 -12.99 38.46 0.78
C HIS A 373 -12.45 37.72 -0.46
N ASP A 374 -11.43 38.26 -1.12
CA ASP A 374 -10.87 37.67 -2.31
C ASP A 374 -9.97 36.45 -2.05
N ASN A 375 -10.14 35.52 -2.98
CA ASN A 375 -9.79 34.12 -2.92
C ASN A 375 -8.30 33.84 -3.11
N LYS A 376 -7.43 34.28 -2.20
CA LYS A 376 -6.10 33.66 -2.12
C LYS A 376 -6.26 32.29 -1.48
N VAL A 377 -6.27 31.27 -2.33
CA VAL A 377 -6.09 29.87 -1.93
C VAL A 377 -4.87 29.83 -1.02
N LEU A 378 -5.05 29.27 0.19
CA LEU A 378 -4.04 29.16 1.24
C LEU A 378 -2.84 28.29 0.86
N LEU A 379 -2.58 28.04 -0.42
CA LEU A 379 -1.39 27.36 -0.85
C LEU A 379 -0.26 28.40 -0.87
N ASP A 380 0.77 28.19 -0.04
CA ASP A 380 2.03 28.89 -0.19
C ASP A 380 2.60 28.67 -1.61
N ARG A 381 3.72 29.33 -1.94
CA ARG A 381 4.37 29.15 -3.24
C ARG A 381 4.77 27.69 -3.55
N ASN A 382 4.70 26.79 -2.58
CA ASN A 382 5.00 25.38 -2.68
C ASN A 382 3.76 24.47 -2.62
N GLY A 383 2.53 25.01 -2.60
CA GLY A 383 1.33 24.18 -2.51
C GLY A 383 0.98 23.70 -1.09
N ARG A 384 1.42 24.40 -0.03
CA ARG A 384 1.14 24.04 1.37
C ARG A 384 0.11 24.96 2.00
N TRP A 385 -0.78 24.44 2.85
CA TRP A 385 -1.75 25.27 3.57
C TRP A 385 -1.04 26.20 4.57
N ASN A 386 -1.08 27.52 4.33
CA ASN A 386 -0.46 28.55 5.17
C ASN A 386 -1.27 28.89 6.44
#